data_AF-A0A349H2K3-F1
#
_entry.id   AF-A0A349H2K3-F1
#
_cell.length_a   1.000
_cell.length_b   1.000
_cell.length_c   1.000
_cell.angle_alpha   90.00
_cell.angle_beta   90.00
_cell.angle_gamma   90.00
#
_symmetry.space_group_name_H-M   'P 1'
#
loop_
_entity.id
_entity.type
_entity.pdbx_description
1 polymer ?
#
loop_
_entity_poly.entity_id
_entity_poly.type
_entity_poly.pdbx_seq_one_letter_code
_entity_poly.pdbx_strand_id
1 'polypeptide(L)'
;MDWLLEKDMGALEHLAIDGKVLRGSARVDGKPLQLLSDETHRLRLPLAQVEIEEKSNEIPALPVLTGKLPKADDSLVTADAMHC
;
A
#
# COMPACT_ATOMS: atom_id res chain seq x y z
N MET A 1 -1.67 15.09 3.47
CA MET A 1 -1.05 14.17 4.44
C MET A 1 -0.71 14.86 5.76
N ASP A 2 -0.56 16.18 5.73
CA ASP A 2 -0.14 17.02 6.86
C ASP A 2 -0.98 16.82 8.13
N TRP A 3 -2.30 16.66 7.99
CA TRP A 3 -3.19 16.41 9.12
C TRP A 3 -2.85 15.12 9.89
N LEU A 4 -2.34 14.08 9.21
CA LEU A 4 -1.99 12.81 9.85
C LEU A 4 -0.72 12.96 10.67
N LEU A 5 0.29 13.64 10.11
CA LEU A 5 1.55 13.95 10.77
C LEU A 5 1.37 14.89 11.96
N GLU A 6 0.43 15.83 11.88
CA GLU A 6 0.04 16.69 13.00
C GLU A 6 -0.58 15.90 14.16
N LYS A 7 -1.31 14.81 13.87
CA LYS A 7 -1.96 13.97 14.88
C LYS A 7 -1.05 12.85 15.38
N ASP A 8 -0.12 12.43 14.55
CA ASP A 8 0.76 11.31 14.80
C ASP A 8 2.05 11.44 13.99
N MET A 9 3.04 12.09 14.60
CA MET A 9 4.37 12.21 14.02
C MET A 9 5.04 10.85 13.75
N GLY A 10 4.65 9.79 14.48
CA GLY A 10 5.18 8.44 14.32
C GLY A 10 4.43 7.59 13.29
N ALA A 11 3.39 8.13 12.64
CA ALA A 11 2.57 7.37 11.71
C ALA A 11 3.37 6.83 10.52
N LEU A 12 4.40 7.55 10.10
CA LEU A 12 5.25 7.15 8.96
C LEU A 12 6.44 6.27 9.36
N GLU A 13 6.83 6.19 10.64
CA GLU A 13 8.02 5.46 11.07
C GLU A 13 7.99 3.97 10.67
N HIS A 14 6.79 3.38 10.64
CA HIS A 14 6.59 1.97 10.34
C HIS A 14 5.43 1.82 9.37
N LEU A 15 5.73 1.34 8.17
CA LEU A 15 4.76 1.09 7.10
C LEU A 15 4.75 -0.39 6.71
N ALA A 16 3.55 -0.92 6.49
CA ALA A 16 3.32 -2.24 5.92
C ALA A 16 2.86 -2.08 4.47
N ILE A 17 3.40 -2.89 3.56
CA ILE A 17 2.93 -2.99 2.19
C ILE A 17 2.37 -4.39 1.96
N ASP A 18 1.13 -4.45 1.50
CA ASP A 18 0.35 -5.70 1.40
C ASP A 18 -0.51 -5.72 0.13
N GLY A 19 -0.58 -6.90 -0.49
CA GLY A 19 -1.45 -7.18 -1.63
C GLY A 19 -2.83 -7.66 -1.18
N LYS A 20 -3.89 -7.01 -1.66
CA LYS A 20 -5.28 -7.25 -1.25
C LYS A 20 -6.17 -7.54 -2.44
N VAL A 21 -6.99 -8.59 -2.32
CA VAL A 21 -8.06 -8.89 -3.28
C VAL A 21 -9.42 -8.51 -2.66
N LEU A 22 -10.09 -7.52 -3.25
CA LEU A 22 -11.37 -7.02 -2.73
C LEU A 22 -12.51 -7.96 -3.11
N ARG A 23 -13.18 -8.55 -2.11
CA ARG A 23 -14.38 -9.36 -2.35
C ARG A 23 -15.57 -8.47 -2.74
N GLY A 24 -16.40 -8.97 -3.64
CA GLY A 24 -17.56 -8.23 -4.17
C GLY A 24 -17.23 -7.12 -5.16
N SER A 25 -15.96 -6.95 -5.53
CA SER A 25 -15.51 -5.94 -6.50
C SER A 25 -15.42 -6.47 -7.93
N ALA A 26 -16.10 -7.58 -8.22
CA ALA A 26 -16.05 -8.22 -9.53
C ALA A 26 -16.45 -7.22 -10.63
N ARG A 27 -15.59 -7.07 -11.62
CA ARG A 27 -15.81 -6.22 -12.78
C ARG A 27 -16.65 -6.96 -13.84
N VAL A 28 -16.89 -6.31 -14.97
CA VAL A 28 -17.66 -6.87 -16.10
C VAL A 28 -17.05 -8.17 -16.62
N ASP A 29 -15.74 -8.35 -16.48
CA ASP A 29 -15.00 -9.57 -16.85
C ASP A 29 -15.00 -10.65 -15.75
N GLY A 30 -15.71 -10.42 -14.64
CA GLY A 30 -15.82 -11.33 -13.50
C GLY A 30 -14.62 -11.34 -12.56
N LYS A 31 -13.60 -10.51 -12.82
CA LYS A 31 -12.37 -10.50 -12.02
C LYS A 31 -12.48 -9.53 -10.84
N PRO A 32 -12.05 -9.93 -9.64
CA PRO A 32 -12.00 -9.04 -8.50
C PRO A 32 -10.88 -8.02 -8.64
N LEU A 33 -11.07 -6.84 -8.05
CA LEU A 33 -10.04 -5.83 -7.94
C LEU A 33 -8.91 -6.29 -7.01
N GLN A 34 -7.68 -6.24 -7.52
CA GLN A 34 -6.47 -6.45 -6.75
C GLN A 34 -5.77 -5.11 -6.50
N LEU A 35 -5.32 -4.88 -5.28
CA LEU A 35 -4.67 -3.64 -4.85
C LEU A 35 -3.36 -3.96 -4.13
N LEU A 36 -2.33 -3.17 -4.36
CA LEU A 36 -1.21 -3.03 -3.42
C LEU A 36 -1.49 -1.82 -2.56
N SER A 37 -1.47 -1.97 -1.25
CA SER A 37 -1.72 -0.89 -0.29
C SER A 37 -0.52 -0.72 0.62
N ASP A 38 -0.22 0.53 0.98
CA ASP A 38 0.61 0.81 2.14
C ASP A 38 -0.28 1.19 3.33
N GLU A 39 0.13 0.78 4.53
CA GLU A 39 -0.62 0.99 5.76
C GLU A 39 0.31 1.34 6.93
N THR A 40 -0.12 2.30 7.74
CA THR A 40 0.57 2.64 8.99
C THR A 40 0.43 1.49 9.98
N HIS A 41 1.53 1.08 10.61
CA HIS A 41 1.44 0.01 11.62
C HIS A 41 0.66 0.43 12.85
N ARG A 42 0.81 1.70 13.27
CA ARG A 42 0.26 2.21 14.52
C ARG A 42 -1.25 2.45 14.46
N LEU A 43 -1.70 3.07 13.37
CA LEU A 43 -3.10 3.46 13.20
C LEU A 43 -3.89 2.48 12.32
N ARG A 44 -3.21 1.53 11.65
CA ARG A 44 -3.82 0.60 10.66
C ARG A 44 -4.58 1.34 9.57
N LEU A 45 -4.08 2.52 9.21
CA LEU A 45 -4.67 3.37 8.18
C LEU A 45 -3.91 3.20 6.86
N PRO A 46 -4.62 2.93 5.74
CA PRO A 46 -4.02 2.95 4.43
C PRO A 46 -3.71 4.38 3.99
N LEU A 47 -2.50 4.64 3.48
CA LEU A 47 -2.09 5.98 3.05
C LEU A 47 -2.16 6.15 1.54
N ALA A 48 -1.75 5.14 0.80
CA ALA A 48 -1.96 5.03 -0.64
C ALA A 48 -2.23 3.58 -1.06
N GLN A 49 -2.78 3.48 -2.26
CA GLN A 49 -3.05 2.21 -2.91
C GLN A 49 -2.86 2.34 -4.43
N VAL A 50 -2.49 1.24 -5.07
CA VAL A 50 -2.39 1.10 -6.52
C VAL A 50 -3.13 -0.17 -6.93
N GLU A 51 -3.84 -0.11 -8.04
CA GLU A 51 -4.40 -1.31 -8.65
C GLU A 51 -3.31 -2.14 -9.32
N ILE A 52 -3.43 -3.47 -9.20
CA ILE A 52 -2.55 -4.43 -9.85
C ILE A 52 -3.37 -5.21 -10.87
N GLU A 53 -2.89 -5.27 -12.11
CA GLU A 53 -3.50 -6.13 -13.11
C GLU A 53 -3.22 -7.61 -12.81
N GLU A 54 -4.18 -8.49 -13.10
CA GLU A 54 -4.12 -9.93 -12.74
C GLU A 54 -2.88 -10.68 -13.26
N LYS A 55 -2.26 -10.23 -14.36
CA LYS A 55 -1.02 -10.80 -14.90
C LYS A 55 0.24 -10.04 -14.48
N SER A 56 0.09 -8.89 -13.83
CA SER A 56 1.19 -8.10 -13.30
C SER A 56 1.50 -8.58 -11.89
N ASN A 57 2.78 -8.76 -11.59
CA ASN A 57 3.24 -8.98 -10.23
C ASN A 57 3.25 -7.66 -9.44
N GLU A 58 3.39 -7.78 -8.13
CA GLU A 58 3.45 -6.66 -7.18
C GLU A 58 4.77 -5.86 -7.30
N ILE A 59 5.82 -6.50 -7.80
CA ILE A 59 7.18 -5.94 -7.97
C ILE A 59 7.19 -4.59 -8.71
N PRO A 60 6.58 -4.42 -9.91
CA PRO A 60 6.49 -3.13 -10.59
C PRO A 60 5.51 -2.15 -9.93
N ALA A 61 4.53 -2.63 -9.17
CA ALA A 61 3.56 -1.77 -8.48
C ALA A 61 4.17 -1.13 -7.21
N LEU A 62 5.12 -1.79 -6.57
CA LEU A 62 5.83 -1.32 -5.38
C LEU A 62 6.48 0.06 -5.56
N PRO A 63 7.35 0.32 -6.56
CA PRO A 63 7.96 1.64 -6.75
C PRO A 63 6.92 2.72 -7.08
N VAL A 64 5.81 2.37 -7.76
CA VAL A 64 4.71 3.29 -8.04
C VAL A 64 4.00 3.69 -6.75
N LEU A 65 3.75 2.72 -5.86
CA LEU A 65 3.14 2.96 -4.55
C LEU A 65 4.04 3.81 -3.66
N THR A 66 5.32 3.46 -3.53
CA THR A 66 6.27 4.22 -2.69
C THR A 66 6.50 5.65 -3.21
N GLY A 67 6.39 5.87 -4.52
CA GLY A 67 6.47 7.22 -5.10
C GLY A 67 5.29 8.13 -4.74
N LYS A 68 4.17 7.57 -4.28
CA LYS A 68 3.01 8.34 -3.78
C LYS A 68 3.15 8.73 -2.31
N LEU A 69 4.05 8.07 -1.59
CA LEU A 69 4.27 8.34 -0.18
C LEU A 69 5.13 9.60 0.01
N PRO A 70 4.88 10.37 1.08
CA PRO A 70 5.83 11.41 1.50
C PRO A 70 7.20 10.77 1.75
N LYS A 71 8.26 11.52 1.45
CA LYS A 71 9.63 11.08 1.77
C LYS A 71 9.73 10.85 3.27
N ALA A 72 10.10 9.64 3.61
CA ALA A 72 10.17 9.19 4.98
C ALA A 72 11.56 8.55 5.16
N ASP A 73 12.57 9.43 5.26
CA ASP A 73 13.99 9.07 5.13
C ASP A 73 14.47 8.07 6.22
N ASP A 74 13.73 7.96 7.34
CA ASP A 74 14.00 7.06 8.47
C ASP A 74 12.88 6.03 8.70
N SER A 75 12.11 5.66 7.67
CA SER A 75 10.96 4.74 7.83
C SER A 75 11.31 3.28 7.57
N LEU A 76 10.84 2.41 8.46
CA LEU A 76 10.91 0.96 8.29
C LEU A 76 9.70 0.48 7.48
N VAL A 77 9.97 -0.09 6.31
CA VAL A 77 8.94 -0.69 5.45
C VAL A 77 9.03 -2.21 5.53
N THR A 78 7.92 -2.85 5.87
CA THR A 78 7.75 -4.31 5.79
C THR A 78 6.85 -4.64 4.63
N ALA A 79 7.19 -5.63 3.83
CA ALA A 79 6.40 -6.04 2.68
C ALA A 79 6.38 -7.58 2.57
N ASP A 80 5.27 -8.18 2.13
CA ASP A 80 5.14 -9.64 2.08
C ASP A 80 6.13 -10.30 1.09
N ALA A 81 6.52 -11.55 1.38
CA ALA A 81 7.62 -12.27 0.75
C ALA A 81 7.37 -12.68 -0.72
N MET A 82 6.17 -12.44 -1.27
CA MET A 82 5.96 -12.51 -2.73
C MET A 82 6.65 -11.37 -3.49
N HIS A 83 7.30 -10.44 -2.80
CA HIS A 83 8.05 -9.32 -3.36
C HIS A 83 9.54 -9.59 -3.68
N CYS A 84 10.04 -10.83 -3.55
CA CYS A 84 11.41 -11.22 -3.94
C CYS A 84 11.49 -11.84 -5.34
#